data_AF-A0A094P787-F1
#
_entry.id   AF-A0A094P787-F1
#
_cell.length_a   1.000
_cell.length_b   1.000
_cell.length_c   1.000
_cell.angle_alpha   90.00
_cell.angle_beta   90.00
_cell.angle_gamma   90.00
#
_symmetry.space_group_name_H-M   'P 1'
#
loop_
_entity.id
_entity.type
_entity.pdbx_description
1 polymer ?
#
loop_
_entity_poly.entity_id
_entity_poly.type
_entity_poly.pdbx_seq_one_letter_code
_entity_poly.pdbx_strand_id
1 'polypeptide(L)'
;MTLANLPLRRRGFDFVFIVFFCWAFVTCIISDAIPTLGIEQSADSTNILAQWNYAYASVNDPLFLNPPIWMRFVTGLSAFVYAPFYVVLVYALITARNWIQLPAVIYATMIASITGIVVFGVEFFGEPEWRTPNPLGFLAFNLPYVLIPLLLLIRMRKPMPFTRRF
;
A
#
# COMPACT_ATOMS: atom_id res chain seq x y z
N MET A 1 13.11 31.65 14.33
CA MET A 1 12.36 31.75 13.05
C MET A 1 11.66 30.43 12.80
N THR A 2 10.32 30.39 12.79
CA THR A 2 9.56 29.23 12.31
C THR A 2 9.73 29.14 10.79
N LEU A 3 10.30 28.04 10.30
CA LEU A 3 10.42 27.79 8.86
C LEU A 3 9.02 27.72 8.25
N ALA A 4 8.76 28.56 7.26
CA ALA A 4 7.49 28.56 6.54
C ALA A 4 7.38 27.33 5.62
N ASN A 5 6.18 26.75 5.54
CA ASN A 5 5.91 25.64 4.63
C ASN A 5 5.90 26.12 3.17
N LEU A 6 6.46 25.31 2.28
CA LEU A 6 6.40 25.54 0.85
C LEU A 6 4.99 25.21 0.31
N PRO A 7 4.43 26.04 -0.58
CA PRO A 7 3.18 25.71 -1.26
C PRO A 7 3.36 24.44 -2.10
N LEU A 8 2.28 23.69 -2.33
CA LEU A 8 2.32 22.41 -3.06
C LEU A 8 2.99 22.53 -4.45
N ARG A 9 2.76 23.64 -5.15
CA ARG A 9 3.40 23.94 -6.46
C ARG A 9 4.93 23.96 -6.41
N ARG A 10 5.54 24.21 -5.24
CA ARG A 10 7.00 24.17 -5.04
C ARG A 10 7.49 22.84 -4.47
N ARG A 11 6.58 21.87 -4.28
CA ARG A 11 6.82 20.51 -3.78
C ARG A 11 6.37 19.49 -4.84
N GLY A 12 6.90 19.61 -6.06
CA GLY A 12 6.43 18.86 -7.23
C GLY A 12 6.34 17.34 -7.04
N PHE A 13 7.30 16.73 -6.32
CA PHE A 13 7.27 15.31 -6.04
C PHE A 13 6.11 14.88 -5.11
N ASP A 14 5.55 15.80 -4.30
CA ASP A 14 4.42 15.50 -3.43
C ASP A 14 3.15 15.16 -4.24
N PHE A 15 3.06 15.57 -5.51
CA PHE A 15 1.98 15.13 -6.42
C PHE A 15 2.03 13.63 -6.71
N VAL A 16 3.23 13.03 -6.80
CA VAL A 16 3.37 11.57 -7.01
C VAL A 16 2.77 10.83 -5.82
N PHE A 17 3.07 11.27 -4.60
CA PHE A 17 2.47 10.69 -3.40
C PHE A 17 0.96 10.88 -3.38
N ILE A 18 0.46 12.08 -3.68
CA ILE A 18 -0.98 12.36 -3.66
C ILE A 18 -1.72 11.42 -4.64
N VAL A 19 -1.28 11.35 -5.89
CA VAL A 19 -1.92 10.51 -6.91
C VAL A 19 -1.84 9.03 -6.50
N PHE A 20 -0.66 8.58 -6.07
CA PHE A 20 -0.47 7.19 -5.66
C PHE A 20 -1.33 6.80 -4.46
N PHE A 21 -1.39 7.61 -3.39
CA PHE A 21 -2.17 7.27 -2.21
C PHE A 21 -3.68 7.42 -2.42
N CYS A 22 -4.13 8.29 -3.34
CA CYS A 22 -5.51 8.29 -3.81
C CYS A 22 -5.85 6.99 -4.55
N TRP A 23 -4.96 6.53 -5.44
CA TRP A 23 -5.12 5.25 -6.13
C TRP A 23 -5.11 4.08 -5.14
N ALA A 24 -4.12 4.03 -4.24
CA ALA A 24 -3.97 2.99 -3.22
C ALA A 24 -5.18 2.91 -2.29
N PHE A 25 -5.82 4.03 -1.97
CA PHE A 25 -7.07 4.03 -1.21
C PHE A 25 -8.17 3.22 -1.90
N VAL A 26 -8.36 3.44 -3.20
CA VAL A 26 -9.39 2.74 -3.98
C VAL A 26 -9.05 1.27 -4.12
N THR A 27 -7.80 0.95 -4.50
CA THR A 27 -7.39 -0.44 -4.72
C THR A 27 -7.34 -1.26 -3.45
N CYS A 28 -6.83 -0.73 -2.33
CA CYS A 28 -6.78 -1.47 -1.06
C CYS A 28 -8.19 -1.80 -0.54
N ILE A 29 -9.16 -0.89 -0.66
CA ILE A 29 -10.53 -1.18 -0.23
C ILE A 29 -11.16 -2.27 -1.11
N ILE A 30 -11.01 -2.15 -2.43
CA ILE A 30 -11.62 -3.09 -3.37
C ILE A 30 -10.96 -4.47 -3.29
N SER A 31 -9.64 -4.50 -3.30
CA SER A 31 -8.85 -5.73 -3.36
C SER A 31 -8.77 -6.38 -1.99
N ASP A 32 -8.30 -5.68 -0.97
CA ASP A 32 -7.88 -6.30 0.29
C ASP A 32 -9.05 -6.61 1.23
N ALA A 33 -10.21 -5.96 1.05
CA ALA A 33 -11.41 -6.28 1.82
C ALA A 33 -11.95 -7.69 1.51
N ILE A 34 -11.81 -8.16 0.27
CA ILE A 34 -12.30 -9.50 -0.17
C ILE A 34 -11.66 -10.64 0.65
N PRO A 35 -10.32 -10.81 0.65
CA PRO A 35 -9.68 -11.84 1.46
C PRO A 35 -9.85 -11.60 2.96
N THR A 36 -9.87 -10.34 3.41
CA THR A 36 -10.09 -10.02 4.84
C THR A 36 -11.42 -10.57 5.32
N LEU A 37 -12.50 -10.29 4.59
CA LEU A 37 -13.86 -10.72 4.92
C LEU A 37 -14.07 -12.22 4.65
N GLY A 38 -13.10 -12.91 4.06
CA GLY A 38 -13.19 -14.34 3.74
C GLY A 38 -14.15 -14.61 2.59
N ILE A 39 -14.30 -13.63 1.69
CA ILE A 39 -15.10 -13.79 0.48
C ILE A 39 -14.28 -14.65 -0.49
N GLU A 40 -14.90 -15.73 -0.97
CA GLU A 40 -14.27 -16.64 -1.92
C GLU A 40 -13.99 -15.94 -3.26
N GLN A 41 -12.75 -16.09 -3.73
CA GLN A 41 -12.27 -15.58 -5.01
C GLN A 41 -12.37 -16.70 -6.04
N SER A 42 -13.31 -16.58 -6.97
CA SER A 42 -13.49 -17.56 -8.06
C SER A 42 -13.98 -16.88 -9.33
N ALA A 43 -13.74 -17.51 -10.48
CA ALA A 43 -14.22 -17.03 -11.78
C ALA A 43 -15.74 -16.90 -11.84
N ASP A 44 -16.45 -17.81 -11.14
CA ASP A 44 -17.91 -17.91 -11.16
C ASP A 44 -18.57 -17.11 -10.02
N SER A 45 -17.79 -16.36 -9.22
CA SER A 45 -18.32 -15.57 -8.10
C SER A 45 -19.34 -14.54 -8.59
N THR A 46 -20.47 -14.37 -7.91
CA THR A 46 -21.43 -13.29 -8.24
C THR A 46 -20.94 -11.91 -7.83
N ASN A 47 -19.86 -11.84 -7.04
CA ASN A 47 -19.23 -10.59 -6.64
C ASN A 47 -18.14 -10.21 -7.65
N ILE A 48 -18.38 -9.13 -8.41
CA ILE A 48 -17.45 -8.65 -9.44
C ILE A 48 -16.05 -8.31 -8.88
N LEU A 49 -15.95 -7.84 -7.63
CA LEU A 49 -14.67 -7.53 -7.00
C LEU A 49 -13.90 -8.81 -6.69
N ALA A 50 -14.60 -9.88 -6.28
CA ALA A 50 -13.99 -11.18 -6.07
C ALA A 50 -13.53 -11.82 -7.40
N GLN A 51 -14.27 -11.61 -8.50
CA GLN A 51 -13.84 -12.03 -9.83
C GLN A 51 -12.57 -11.30 -10.30
N TRP A 52 -12.50 -9.97 -10.08
CA TRP A 52 -11.31 -9.19 -10.44
C TRP A 52 -10.08 -9.62 -9.65
N ASN A 53 -10.25 -9.84 -8.35
CA ASN A 53 -9.19 -10.39 -7.52
C ASN A 53 -8.77 -11.78 -8.00
N TYR A 54 -9.71 -12.66 -8.32
CA TYR A 54 -9.42 -13.98 -8.88
C TYR A 54 -8.62 -13.88 -10.18
N ALA A 55 -8.99 -12.98 -11.09
CA ALA A 55 -8.31 -12.79 -12.37
C ALA A 55 -6.84 -12.39 -12.19
N TYR A 56 -6.52 -11.59 -11.18
CA TYR A 56 -5.15 -11.26 -10.82
C TYR A 56 -4.45 -12.43 -10.09
N ALA A 57 -5.07 -12.93 -9.02
CA ALA A 57 -4.44 -13.82 -8.05
C ALA A 57 -4.19 -15.24 -8.60
N SER A 58 -5.11 -15.75 -9.43
CA SER A 58 -4.97 -17.07 -10.08
C SER A 58 -3.74 -17.19 -10.99
N VAL A 59 -3.20 -16.07 -11.46
CA VAL A 59 -2.02 -16.03 -12.34
C VAL A 59 -0.76 -15.58 -11.61
N ASN A 60 -0.89 -14.71 -10.60
CA ASN A 60 0.25 -14.01 -10.03
C ASN A 60 0.49 -14.27 -8.54
N ASP A 61 -0.53 -14.64 -7.78
CA ASP A 61 -0.51 -14.47 -6.32
C ASP A 61 -1.34 -15.55 -5.60
N PRO A 62 -0.82 -16.79 -5.51
CA PRO A 62 -1.54 -17.90 -4.87
C PRO A 62 -1.79 -17.66 -3.38
N LEU A 63 -0.89 -16.94 -2.69
CA LEU A 63 -1.04 -16.57 -1.29
C LEU A 63 -2.25 -15.65 -1.10
N PHE A 64 -2.45 -14.67 -1.98
CA PHE A 64 -3.62 -13.80 -1.93
C PHE A 64 -4.90 -14.51 -2.35
N LEU A 65 -4.83 -15.48 -3.26
CA LEU A 65 -5.98 -16.28 -3.70
C LEU A 65 -6.52 -17.16 -2.55
N ASN A 66 -5.62 -17.81 -1.81
CA ASN A 66 -5.96 -18.71 -0.70
C ASN A 66 -5.30 -18.23 0.61
N PRO A 67 -5.75 -17.10 1.16
CA PRO A 67 -5.03 -16.42 2.22
C PRO A 67 -5.12 -17.18 3.55
N PRO A 68 -3.98 -17.60 4.14
CA PRO A 68 -3.97 -18.07 5.51
C PRO A 68 -4.40 -16.94 6.47
N ILE A 69 -4.76 -17.29 7.71
CA ILE A 69 -5.34 -16.34 8.66
C ILE A 69 -4.46 -15.10 8.89
N TRP A 70 -3.14 -15.27 8.92
CA TRP A 70 -2.21 -14.14 9.07
C TRP A 70 -2.26 -13.17 7.88
N MET A 71 -2.43 -13.69 6.66
CA MET A 71 -2.54 -12.88 5.44
C MET A 71 -3.87 -12.12 5.40
N ARG A 72 -4.93 -12.69 5.99
CA ARG A 72 -6.21 -11.98 6.20
C ARG A 72 -6.08 -10.81 7.18
N PHE A 73 -5.21 -10.91 8.19
CA PHE A 73 -4.89 -9.77 9.05
C PHE A 73 -4.07 -8.70 8.31
N VAL A 74 -3.13 -9.10 7.45
CA VAL A 74 -2.33 -8.17 6.63
C VAL A 74 -3.21 -7.38 5.66
N THR A 75 -4.07 -8.07 4.90
CA THR A 75 -5.04 -7.46 4.00
C THR A 75 -6.07 -6.61 4.78
N GLY A 76 -6.47 -7.04 5.97
CA GLY A 76 -7.38 -6.27 6.82
C GLY A 76 -6.75 -4.98 7.35
N LEU A 77 -5.48 -5.02 7.73
CA LEU A 77 -4.72 -3.83 8.08
C LEU A 77 -4.67 -2.84 6.91
N SER A 78 -4.47 -3.35 5.69
CA SER A 78 -4.48 -2.54 4.48
C SER A 78 -5.84 -1.87 4.23
N ALA A 79 -6.91 -2.67 4.16
CA ALA A 79 -8.25 -2.20 3.83
C ALA A 79 -8.84 -1.26 4.90
N PHE A 80 -8.60 -1.53 6.18
CA PHE A 80 -9.31 -0.86 7.27
C PHE A 80 -8.46 0.11 8.10
N VAL A 81 -7.13 0.06 8.00
CA VAL A 81 -6.24 0.99 8.72
C VAL A 81 -5.46 1.86 7.75
N TYR A 82 -4.81 1.27 6.75
CA TYR A 82 -4.01 2.04 5.79
C TYR A 82 -4.88 2.88 4.86
N ALA A 83 -6.00 2.34 4.35
CA ALA A 83 -6.87 3.12 3.47
C ALA A 83 -7.40 4.41 4.15
N PRO A 84 -7.99 4.39 5.37
CA PRO A 84 -8.33 5.64 6.06
C PRO A 84 -7.12 6.57 6.30
N PHE A 85 -5.96 6.00 6.60
CA PHE A 85 -4.74 6.78 6.76
C PHE A 85 -4.32 7.49 5.47
N TYR A 86 -4.50 6.89 4.28
CA TYR A 86 -4.19 7.53 3.00
C TYR A 86 -4.98 8.82 2.78
N VAL A 87 -6.25 8.86 3.20
CA VAL A 87 -7.06 10.08 3.14
C VAL A 87 -6.44 11.19 4.00
N VAL A 88 -6.05 10.86 5.22
CA VAL A 88 -5.40 11.79 6.17
C VAL A 88 -4.04 12.25 5.62
N LEU A 89 -3.25 11.34 5.05
CA LEU A 89 -1.96 11.61 4.45
C LEU A 89 -2.10 12.56 3.25
N VAL A 90 -3.02 12.30 2.33
CA VAL A 90 -3.29 13.15 1.17
C VAL A 90 -3.71 14.55 1.61
N TYR A 91 -4.63 14.67 2.56
CA TYR A 91 -5.02 15.96 3.14
C TYR A 91 -3.81 16.72 3.70
N ALA A 92 -2.95 16.03 4.47
CA ALA A 92 -1.78 16.63 5.07
C ALA A 92 -0.71 17.03 4.04
N LEU A 93 -0.53 16.25 2.97
CA LEU A 93 0.36 16.58 1.85
C LEU A 93 -0.11 17.85 1.13
N ILE A 94 -1.40 17.94 0.83
CA ILE A 94 -1.99 19.11 0.15
C ILE A 94 -1.86 20.36 1.02
N THR A 95 -2.23 20.27 2.30
CA THR A 95 -2.29 21.40 3.25
C THR A 95 -0.99 21.64 4.04
N ALA A 96 0.07 20.90 3.71
CA ALA A 96 1.39 20.99 4.34
C ALA A 96 1.38 20.81 5.88
N ARG A 97 0.64 19.82 6.39
CA ARG A 97 0.53 19.57 7.85
C ARG A 97 1.70 18.73 8.36
N ASN A 98 2.74 19.39 8.90
CA ASN A 98 3.98 18.71 9.32
C ASN A 98 3.80 17.61 10.38
N TRP A 99 2.71 17.62 11.16
CA TRP A 99 2.43 16.58 12.15
C TRP A 99 2.28 15.18 11.51
N ILE A 100 1.95 15.10 10.21
CA ILE A 100 1.83 13.83 9.49
C ILE A 100 3.16 13.07 9.37
N GLN A 101 4.28 13.75 9.63
CA GLN A 101 5.61 13.19 9.47
C GLN A 101 5.76 11.87 10.24
N LEU A 102 5.45 11.86 11.53
CA LEU A 102 5.63 10.66 12.37
C LEU A 102 4.66 9.54 11.98
N PRO A 103 3.33 9.76 11.83
CA PRO A 103 2.42 8.75 11.31
C PRO A 103 2.83 8.18 9.96
N ALA A 104 3.33 9.01 9.03
CA ALA A 104 3.80 8.57 7.73
C ALA A 104 5.05 7.69 7.84
N VAL A 105 5.97 8.00 8.75
CA VAL A 105 7.14 7.14 9.03
C VAL A 105 6.71 5.79 9.60
N ILE A 106 5.77 5.77 10.55
CA ILE A 106 5.25 4.53 11.13
C ILE A 106 4.60 3.67 10.03
N TYR A 107 3.66 4.24 9.27
CA TYR A 107 2.99 3.55 8.17
C TYR A 107 3.99 2.98 7.17
N ALA A 108 4.91 3.82 6.68
CA ALA A 108 5.79 3.41 5.60
C ALA A 108 6.82 2.37 6.04
N THR A 109 7.25 2.41 7.31
CA THR A 109 8.09 1.36 7.89
C THR A 109 7.31 0.06 8.05
N MET A 110 6.06 0.12 8.53
CA MET A 110 5.21 -1.06 8.70
C MET A 110 4.93 -1.75 7.37
N ILE A 111 4.47 -1.02 6.35
CA ILE A 111 4.14 -1.63 5.05
C ILE A 111 5.37 -2.18 4.35
N ALA A 112 6.52 -1.51 4.45
CA ALA A 112 7.78 -2.02 3.91
C ALA A 112 8.23 -3.31 4.63
N SER A 113 8.04 -3.39 5.95
CA SER A 113 8.39 -4.59 6.72
C SER A 113 7.43 -5.74 6.45
N ILE A 114 6.12 -5.48 6.48
CA ILE A 114 5.11 -6.53 6.29
C ILE A 114 5.07 -6.98 4.82
N THR A 115 4.88 -6.06 3.89
CA THR A 115 4.74 -6.42 2.47
C THR A 115 6.09 -6.71 1.84
N GLY A 116 7.04 -5.77 1.99
CA GLY A 116 8.34 -5.85 1.31
C GLY A 116 9.28 -6.92 1.86
N ILE A 117 9.09 -7.39 3.10
CA ILE A 117 9.90 -8.47 3.69
C ILE A 117 9.08 -9.73 3.89
N VAL A 118 7.97 -9.68 4.64
CA VAL A 118 7.21 -10.91 4.99
C VAL A 118 6.47 -11.46 3.76
N VAL A 119 5.58 -10.67 3.14
CA VAL A 119 4.78 -11.14 1.99
C VAL A 119 5.68 -11.50 0.81
N PHE A 120 6.61 -10.62 0.44
CA PHE A 120 7.55 -10.92 -0.65
C PHE A 120 8.46 -12.11 -0.30
N GLY A 121 8.83 -12.27 0.97
CA GLY A 121 9.59 -13.43 1.44
C GLY A 121 8.85 -14.74 1.21
N VAL A 122 7.57 -14.81 1.57
CA VAL A 122 6.73 -16.00 1.33
C VAL A 122 6.55 -16.24 -0.17
N GLU A 123 6.24 -15.19 -0.94
CA GLU A 123 5.99 -15.29 -2.38
C GLU A 123 7.22 -15.74 -3.19
N PHE A 124 8.43 -15.35 -2.80
CA PHE A 124 9.64 -15.74 -3.52
C PHE A 124 10.35 -16.97 -2.95
N PHE A 125 10.22 -17.22 -1.64
CA PHE A 125 11.06 -18.20 -0.93
C PHE A 125 10.28 -19.15 0.00
N GLY A 126 8.97 -18.96 0.17
CA GLY A 126 8.14 -19.76 1.07
C GLY A 126 7.83 -21.17 0.57
N GLU A 127 6.73 -21.73 1.02
CA GLU A 127 6.23 -23.03 0.62
C GLU A 127 5.74 -23.03 -0.84
N PRO A 128 5.94 -24.11 -1.62
CA PRO A 128 5.63 -24.13 -3.06
C PRO A 128 4.21 -23.68 -3.43
N GLU A 129 3.22 -23.97 -2.60
CA GLU A 129 1.82 -23.60 -2.78
C GLU A 129 1.55 -22.09 -2.66
N TRP A 130 2.43 -21.33 -2.02
CA TRP A 130 2.31 -19.89 -1.81
C TRP A 130 3.27 -19.07 -2.66
N ARG A 131 4.16 -19.72 -3.40
CA ARG A 131 5.10 -19.00 -4.26
C ARG A 131 4.42 -18.49 -5.52
N THR A 132 4.73 -17.26 -5.89
CA THR A 132 4.26 -16.68 -7.14
C THR A 132 4.80 -17.50 -8.32
N PRO A 133 3.92 -18.00 -9.21
CA PRO A 133 4.36 -18.61 -10.46
C PRO A 133 4.79 -17.57 -11.49
N ASN A 134 4.48 -16.27 -11.27
CA ASN A 134 4.81 -15.17 -12.15
C ASN A 134 5.43 -13.98 -11.37
N PRO A 135 6.73 -14.06 -11.03
CA PRO A 135 7.45 -13.01 -10.30
C PRO A 135 7.32 -11.60 -10.89
N LEU A 136 7.36 -11.48 -12.21
CA LEU A 136 7.31 -10.18 -12.88
C LEU A 136 5.91 -9.57 -12.80
N GLY A 137 4.87 -10.39 -12.99
CA GLY A 137 3.48 -9.97 -12.79
C GLY A 137 3.24 -9.55 -11.35
N PHE A 138 3.60 -10.40 -10.39
CA PHE A 138 3.48 -10.09 -8.96
C PHE A 138 4.16 -8.77 -8.58
N LEU A 139 5.40 -8.54 -9.03
CA LEU A 139 6.12 -7.30 -8.75
C LEU A 139 5.49 -6.09 -9.45
N ALA A 140 4.99 -6.23 -10.68
CA ALA A 140 4.35 -5.12 -11.39
C ALA A 140 3.14 -4.56 -10.63
N PHE A 141 2.38 -5.43 -9.96
CA PHE A 141 1.23 -5.01 -9.16
C PHE A 141 1.62 -4.58 -7.74
N ASN A 142 2.55 -5.28 -7.06
CA ASN A 142 2.79 -5.06 -5.64
C ASN A 142 4.00 -4.17 -5.31
N LEU A 143 5.02 -4.15 -6.15
CA LEU A 143 6.25 -3.39 -5.89
C LEU A 143 6.01 -1.87 -5.68
N PRO A 144 5.07 -1.21 -6.40
CA PRO A 144 4.76 0.20 -6.13
C PRO A 144 4.31 0.48 -4.69
N TYR A 145 3.59 -0.46 -4.06
CA TYR A 145 3.14 -0.34 -2.66
C TYR A 145 4.26 -0.49 -1.63
N VAL A 146 5.46 -0.88 -2.04
CA VAL A 146 6.66 -0.87 -1.20
C VAL A 146 7.55 0.33 -1.55
N LEU A 147 7.81 0.55 -2.84
CA LEU A 147 8.72 1.60 -3.28
C LEU A 147 8.21 3.01 -2.97
N ILE A 148 6.93 3.30 -3.20
CA ILE A 148 6.38 4.64 -2.94
C ILE A 148 6.40 4.96 -1.44
N PRO A 149 6.02 4.05 -0.51
CA PRO A 149 6.22 4.28 0.91
C PRO A 149 7.69 4.44 1.33
N LEU A 150 8.64 3.72 0.72
CA LEU A 150 10.07 3.97 0.99
C LEU A 150 10.49 5.39 0.55
N LEU A 151 10.01 5.87 -0.59
CA LEU A 151 10.21 7.27 -1.00
C LEU A 151 9.52 8.25 -0.05
N LEU A 152 8.36 7.87 0.52
CA LEU A 152 7.69 8.64 1.56
C LEU A 152 8.53 8.71 2.84
N LEU A 153 9.21 7.63 3.25
CA LEU A 153 10.17 7.69 4.37
C LEU A 153 11.26 8.72 4.11
N ILE A 154 11.82 8.75 2.90
CA ILE A 154 12.83 9.74 2.50
C ILE A 154 12.24 11.16 2.55
N ARG A 155 10.99 11.35 2.11
CA ARG A 155 10.28 12.63 2.24
C ARG A 155 10.21 13.08 3.70
N MET A 156 9.86 12.14 4.58
CA MET A 156 9.53 12.35 5.99
C MET A 156 10.74 12.19 6.93
N ARG A 157 11.97 12.02 6.41
CA ARG A 157 13.20 11.78 7.21
C ARG A 157 13.60 12.87 8.21
N LYS A 158 12.99 14.05 8.16
CA LYS A 158 13.27 15.18 9.06
C LYS A 158 11.98 15.75 9.64
N PRO A 159 12.02 16.29 10.87
CA PRO A 159 10.95 17.16 11.35
C PRO A 159 10.70 18.29 10.36
N MET A 160 9.43 18.68 10.18
CA MET A 160 9.01 19.74 9.24
C MET A 160 9.26 19.43 7.74
N PRO A 161 8.74 18.31 7.21
CA PRO A 161 9.00 17.89 5.83
C PRO A 161 8.64 18.97 4.80
N PHE A 162 7.60 19.76 5.03
CA PHE A 162 7.07 20.68 4.02
C PHE A 162 7.81 22.02 3.92
N THR A 163 8.82 22.24 4.75
CA THR A 163 9.67 23.45 4.69
C THR A 163 10.79 23.35 3.65
N ARG A 164 10.95 22.17 3.03
CA ARG A 164 12.00 21.87 2.05
C ARG A 164 11.44 21.16 0.81
N ARG A 165 12.22 21.22 -0.28
CA ARG A 165 12.04 20.36 -1.44
C ARG A 165 12.43 18.90 -1.09
N PHE A 166 11.97 17.97 -1.92
CA PHE A 166 12.25 16.53 -1.77
C PHE A 166 13.76 16.29 -1.67
#